data_AF-A0A538E895-F1
#
_entry.id   AF-A0A538E895-F1
#
_cell.length_a   1.000
_cell.length_b   1.000
_cell.length_c   1.000
_cell.angle_alpha   90.00
_cell.angle_beta   90.00
_cell.angle_gamma   90.00
#
_symmetry.space_group_name_H-M   'P 1'
#
loop_
_entity.id
_entity.type
_entity.pdbx_description
1 polymer ?
#
loop_
_entity_poly.entity_id
_entity_poly.type
_entity_poly.pdbx_seq_one_letter_code
_entity_poly.pdbx_strand_id
1 'polypeptide(L)'
;MLDVNGTLSDRGVLLDGVSERLGPIRERLEVRLVSGDTFETLDAVAAELGVAAMRARDGRTKLRVVDELGRERCVVVGNGTNDMLALEAAALGIAVLGAEGTSAGALRTADVVCRSVLEALDLLLDPRALAATLRQ
;
A
#
# COMPACT_ATOMS: atom_id res chain seq x y z
N MET A 1 -1.75 4.92 -2.95
CA MET A 1 -2.74 4.32 -2.04
C MET A 1 -2.05 3.25 -1.22
N LEU A 2 -2.19 3.28 0.10
CA LEU A 2 -1.61 2.27 1.01
C LEU A 2 -2.75 1.58 1.77
N ASP A 3 -2.77 0.25 1.76
CA ASP A 3 -3.54 -0.51 2.73
C ASP A 3 -2.90 -0.43 4.13
N VAL A 4 -3.67 -0.72 5.19
CA VAL A 4 -3.22 -0.56 6.58
C VAL A 4 -3.03 -1.92 7.27
N ASN A 5 -4.09 -2.71 7.45
CA ASN A 5 -4.03 -3.94 8.24
C ASN A 5 -3.33 -5.07 7.48
N GLY A 6 -2.27 -5.64 8.04
CA GLY A 6 -1.41 -6.61 7.37
C GLY A 6 -0.41 -6.01 6.37
N THR A 7 -0.53 -4.71 6.08
CA THR A 7 0.35 -3.95 5.18
C THR A 7 1.24 -2.99 5.97
N LEU A 8 0.70 -1.87 6.46
CA LEU A 8 1.44 -0.89 7.28
C LEU A 8 1.50 -1.29 8.76
N SER A 9 0.60 -2.17 9.19
CA SER A 9 0.45 -2.62 10.57
C SER A 9 0.50 -4.14 10.67
N ASP A 10 0.92 -4.64 11.83
CA ASP A 10 0.75 -6.03 12.25
C ASP A 10 -0.30 -6.06 13.37
N ARG A 11 -1.43 -6.73 13.11
CA ARG A 11 -2.59 -6.85 14.03
C ARG A 11 -3.09 -5.49 14.52
N GLY A 12 -3.09 -4.50 13.62
CA GLY A 12 -3.56 -3.14 13.88
C GLY A 12 -2.52 -2.21 14.53
N VAL A 13 -1.34 -2.71 14.90
CA VAL A 13 -0.24 -1.90 15.42
C VAL A 13 0.65 -1.45 14.27
N LEU A 14 0.80 -0.14 14.09
CA LEU A 14 1.65 0.45 13.06
C LEU A 14 3.10 -0.06 13.21
N LEU A 15 3.73 -0.43 12.10
CA LEU A 15 5.11 -0.93 12.12
C LEU A 15 6.11 0.23 12.30
N ASP A 16 7.09 0.00 13.18
CA ASP A 16 8.22 0.91 13.36
C ASP A 16 8.94 1.18 12.03
N GLY A 17 9.31 2.43 11.76
CA GLY A 17 10.00 2.81 10.53
C GLY A 17 9.09 3.25 9.38
N VAL A 18 7.76 3.09 9.49
CA VAL A 18 6.79 3.51 8.46
C VAL A 18 6.72 5.04 8.39
N SER A 19 6.58 5.71 9.53
CA SER A 19 6.42 7.16 9.60
C SER A 19 7.63 7.90 9.00
N GLU A 20 8.83 7.44 9.32
CA GLU A 20 10.10 7.98 8.86
C GLU A 20 10.25 7.90 7.34
N ARG A 21 9.75 6.82 6.72
CA ARG A 21 9.79 6.62 5.26
C ARG A 21 8.70 7.39 4.55
N LEU A 22 7.53 7.54 5.17
CA LEU A 22 6.43 8.28 4.56
C LEU A 22 6.71 9.78 4.46
N GLY A 23 7.51 10.37 5.36
CA GLY A 23 7.90 11.78 5.29
C GLY A 23 8.45 12.18 3.91
N PRO A 24 9.58 11.61 3.45
CA PRO A 24 10.14 11.93 2.14
C PRO A 24 9.26 11.48 0.96
N ILE A 25 8.45 10.42 1.10
CA ILE A 25 7.50 10.00 0.05
C ILE A 25 6.44 11.07 -0.16
N ARG A 26 5.92 11.68 0.92
CA ARG A 26 4.88 12.72 0.88
C ARG A 26 5.32 14.00 0.18
N GLU A 27 6.62 14.24 0.06
CA GLU A 27 7.16 15.37 -0.71
C GLU A 27 6.99 15.18 -2.23
N ARG A 28 6.76 13.94 -2.68
CA ARG A 28 6.73 13.57 -4.11
C ARG A 28 5.40 12.97 -4.55
N LEU A 29 4.69 12.32 -3.62
CA LEU A 29 3.45 11.60 -3.86
C LEU A 29 2.38 11.99 -2.84
N GLU A 30 1.14 12.09 -3.31
CA GLU A 30 0.00 12.15 -2.41
C GLU A 30 -0.23 10.77 -1.77
N VAL A 31 -0.14 10.70 -0.44
CA VAL A 31 -0.36 9.48 0.32
C VAL A 31 -1.79 9.44 0.85
N ARG A 32 -2.51 8.37 0.52
CA ARG A 32 -3.85 8.06 1.06
C ARG A 32 -3.88 6.65 1.63
N LEU A 33 -4.41 6.52 2.85
CA LEU A 33 -4.69 5.24 3.48
C LEU A 33 -6.08 4.76 3.05
N VAL A 34 -6.17 3.51 2.62
CA VAL A 34 -7.44 2.90 2.23
C VAL A 34 -7.52 1.50 2.80
N SER A 35 -8.37 1.29 3.80
CA SER A 35 -8.41 0.04 4.57
C SER A 35 -9.83 -0.47 4.82
N GLY A 36 -9.96 -1.79 4.96
CA GLY A 36 -11.18 -2.41 5.51
C GLY A 36 -11.39 -2.11 6.98
N ASP A 37 -10.34 -1.65 7.68
CA ASP A 37 -10.32 -1.23 9.08
C ASP A 37 -10.76 -2.34 10.06
N THR A 38 -10.19 -3.53 9.89
CA THR A 38 -10.57 -4.74 10.66
C THR A 38 -10.29 -4.59 12.15
N PHE A 39 -9.22 -3.89 12.51
CA PHE A 39 -8.81 -3.65 13.89
C PHE A 39 -9.29 -2.29 14.43
N GLU A 40 -10.10 -1.54 13.65
CA GLU A 40 -10.62 -0.22 14.03
C GLU A 40 -9.53 0.81 14.38
N THR A 41 -8.36 0.70 13.75
CA THR A 41 -7.17 1.55 14.01
C THR A 41 -6.92 2.61 12.94
N LEU A 42 -7.69 2.63 11.85
CA LEU A 42 -7.41 3.48 10.70
C LEU A 42 -7.28 4.96 11.06
N ASP A 43 -8.19 5.50 11.86
CA ASP A 43 -8.20 6.93 12.20
C ASP A 43 -6.99 7.31 13.06
N ALA A 44 -6.57 6.43 13.98
CA ALA A 44 -5.38 6.64 14.81
C ALA A 44 -4.10 6.61 13.97
N VAL A 45 -3.96 5.60 13.09
CA VAL A 45 -2.83 5.47 12.16
C VAL A 45 -2.77 6.68 11.21
N ALA A 46 -3.90 7.12 10.68
CA ALA A 46 -3.99 8.28 9.81
C ALA A 46 -3.54 9.57 10.52
N ALA A 47 -3.95 9.76 11.77
CA ALA A 47 -3.55 10.89 12.59
C ALA A 47 -2.04 10.88 12.89
N GLU A 48 -1.49 9.72 13.28
CA GLU A 48 -0.06 9.55 13.55
C GLU A 48 0.79 9.83 12.31
N LEU A 49 0.36 9.32 11.15
CA LEU A 49 1.06 9.52 9.89
C LEU A 49 0.75 10.88 9.23
N GLY A 50 -0.25 11.62 9.72
CA GLY A 50 -0.70 12.90 9.19
C GLY A 50 -1.19 12.83 7.74
N VAL A 51 -1.91 11.76 7.36
CA VAL A 51 -2.35 11.48 5.98
C VAL A 51 -3.88 11.29 5.92
N ALA A 52 -4.46 11.50 4.74
CA ALA A 52 -5.88 11.26 4.53
C ALA A 52 -6.18 9.74 4.53
N ALA A 53 -7.32 9.36 5.11
CA ALA A 53 -7.74 7.98 5.21
C ALA A 53 -9.20 7.77 4.79
N MET A 54 -9.50 6.58 4.27
CA MET A 54 -10.83 6.17 3.86
C MET A 54 -11.05 4.68 4.14
N ARG A 55 -12.25 4.35 4.63
CA ARG A 55 -12.67 2.96 4.82
C ARG A 55 -13.19 2.38 3.51
N ALA A 56 -12.66 1.23 3.11
CA ALA A 56 -13.06 0.46 1.94
C ALA A 56 -13.02 -1.03 2.27
N ARG A 57 -14.19 -1.62 2.54
CA ARG A 57 -14.30 -3.03 2.99
C ARG A 57 -14.15 -4.05 1.87
N ASP A 58 -14.32 -3.63 0.62
CA ASP A 58 -14.23 -4.51 -0.55
C ASP A 58 -13.28 -3.95 -1.62
N GLY A 59 -12.79 -4.85 -2.48
CA GLY A 59 -11.82 -4.48 -3.52
C GLY A 59 -12.40 -3.67 -4.66
N ARG A 60 -13.71 -3.70 -4.89
CA ARG A 60 -14.35 -2.83 -5.90
C ARG A 60 -14.32 -1.37 -5.47
N THR A 61 -14.47 -1.12 -4.17
CA THR A 61 -14.34 0.20 -3.58
C THR A 61 -12.91 0.68 -3.71
N LYS A 62 -11.90 -0.15 -3.35
CA LYS A 62 -10.49 0.21 -3.55
C LYS A 62 -10.14 0.49 -5.02
N LEU A 63 -10.65 -0.32 -5.96
CA LEU A 63 -10.48 -0.08 -7.40
C LEU A 63 -11.05 1.29 -7.83
N ARG A 64 -12.27 1.63 -7.40
CA ARG A 64 -12.87 2.94 -7.70
C ARG A 64 -11.99 4.11 -7.24
N VAL A 65 -11.34 3.98 -6.09
CA VAL A 65 -10.40 5.01 -5.61
C VAL A 65 -9.23 5.18 -6.56
N VAL A 66 -8.64 4.09 -7.03
CA VAL A 66 -7.54 4.13 -8.01
C VAL A 66 -8.03 4.72 -9.34
N ASP A 67 -9.24 4.38 -9.78
CA ASP A 67 -9.85 4.93 -10.99
C ASP A 67 -10.04 6.45 -10.90
N GLU A 68 -10.56 6.95 -9.78
CA GLU A 68 -10.80 8.37 -9.52
C GLU A 68 -9.49 9.18 -9.44
N LEU A 69 -8.43 8.60 -8.87
CA LEU A 69 -7.10 9.23 -8.80
C LEU A 69 -6.36 9.16 -10.15
N GLY A 70 -6.72 8.19 -10.99
CA GLY A 70 -6.12 7.88 -12.28
C GLY A 70 -5.08 6.77 -12.17
N ARG A 71 -5.41 5.61 -12.75
CA ARG A 71 -4.61 4.37 -12.78
C ARG A 71 -3.12 4.59 -13.06
N GLU A 72 -2.83 5.27 -14.18
CA GLU A 72 -1.47 5.54 -14.69
C GLU A 72 -0.61 6.44 -13.78
N ARG A 73 -1.17 6.98 -12.70
CA ARG A 73 -0.47 7.83 -11.74
C ARG A 73 -0.52 7.29 -10.31
N CYS A 74 -1.03 6.07 -10.14
CA CYS A 74 -1.21 5.48 -8.83
C CYS A 74 -0.15 4.40 -8.56
N VAL A 75 0.40 4.45 -7.36
CA VAL A 75 1.06 3.31 -6.72
C VAL A 75 0.11 2.73 -5.69
N VAL A 76 -0.04 1.41 -5.66
CA VAL A 76 -0.82 0.68 -4.65
C VAL A 76 0.10 -0.24 -3.88
N VAL A 77 0.06 -0.17 -2.54
CA VAL A 77 0.76 -1.11 -1.66
C VAL A 77 -0.29 -1.81 -0.79
N GLY A 78 -0.29 -3.15 -0.81
CA GLY A 78 -1.26 -3.94 -0.05
C GLY A 78 -0.90 -5.42 0.04
N ASN A 79 -1.67 -6.19 0.81
CA ASN A 79 -1.45 -7.62 1.00
C ASN A 79 -2.73 -8.47 0.85
N GLY A 80 -3.90 -7.83 0.89
CA GLY A 80 -5.18 -8.51 1.04
C GLY A 80 -5.84 -8.89 -0.28
N THR A 81 -6.80 -9.82 -0.21
CA THR A 81 -7.66 -10.15 -1.36
C THR A 81 -8.46 -8.94 -1.85
N ASN A 82 -8.82 -8.03 -0.94
CA ASN A 82 -9.47 -6.76 -1.29
C ASN A 82 -8.52 -5.75 -1.97
N ASP A 83 -7.21 -5.99 -2.02
CA ASP A 83 -6.27 -5.12 -2.73
C ASP A 83 -6.03 -5.55 -4.18
N MET A 84 -6.31 -6.81 -4.52
CA MET A 84 -5.96 -7.42 -5.83
C MET A 84 -6.34 -6.56 -7.03
N LEU A 85 -7.60 -6.08 -7.07
CA LEU A 85 -8.11 -5.29 -8.18
C LEU A 85 -7.41 -3.93 -8.28
N ALA A 86 -7.08 -3.32 -7.14
CA ALA A 86 -6.39 -2.04 -7.10
C ALA A 86 -4.90 -2.20 -7.45
N LEU A 87 -4.26 -3.28 -6.98
CA LEU A 87 -2.89 -3.64 -7.33
C LEU A 87 -2.74 -3.84 -8.84
N GLU A 88 -3.63 -4.63 -9.45
CA GLU A 88 -3.62 -4.93 -10.89
C GLU A 88 -3.88 -3.69 -11.76
N ALA A 89 -4.72 -2.77 -11.27
CA ALA A 89 -5.14 -1.60 -12.06
C ALA A 89 -4.18 -0.40 -11.95
N ALA A 90 -3.29 -0.38 -10.96
CA ALA A 90 -2.39 0.75 -10.72
C ALA A 90 -1.21 0.76 -11.70
N ALA A 91 -0.57 1.92 -11.87
CA ALA A 91 0.69 2.02 -12.62
C ALA A 91 1.83 1.22 -11.98
N LEU A 92 1.73 1.00 -10.67
CA LEU A 92 2.62 0.14 -9.90
C LEU A 92 1.87 -0.48 -8.73
N GLY A 93 1.66 -1.79 -8.78
CA GLY A 93 1.17 -2.61 -7.67
C GLY A 93 2.33 -3.27 -6.93
N ILE A 94 2.42 -3.03 -5.62
CA ILE A 94 3.39 -3.68 -4.73
C ILE A 94 2.64 -4.53 -3.69
N ALA A 95 2.83 -5.84 -3.76
CA ALA A 95 2.37 -6.75 -2.72
C ALA A 95 3.42 -6.84 -1.59
N VAL A 96 2.98 -6.83 -0.33
CA VAL A 96 3.86 -6.99 0.84
C VAL A 96 3.54 -8.24 1.62
N LEU A 97 4.52 -9.15 1.75
CA LEU A 97 4.37 -10.44 2.44
C LEU A 97 3.83 -10.29 3.86
N GLY A 98 4.47 -9.41 4.64
CA GLY A 98 4.04 -9.05 5.99
C GLY A 98 4.06 -10.20 7.00
N ALA A 99 3.80 -9.89 8.27
CA ALA A 99 3.72 -10.89 9.34
C ALA A 99 2.36 -11.62 9.36
N GLU A 100 1.32 -11.00 8.79
CA GLU A 100 -0.03 -11.56 8.70
C GLU A 100 -0.23 -12.47 7.47
N GLY A 101 0.81 -12.60 6.65
CA GLY A 101 0.75 -13.25 5.35
C GLY A 101 0.09 -12.37 4.28
N THR A 102 0.19 -12.83 3.04
CA THR A 102 -0.39 -12.15 1.87
C THR A 102 -1.31 -13.10 1.14
N SER A 103 -2.43 -12.58 0.66
CA SER A 103 -3.32 -13.37 -0.17
C SER A 103 -2.60 -13.81 -1.44
N ALA A 104 -2.76 -15.10 -1.81
CA ALA A 104 -2.15 -15.61 -3.03
C ALA A 104 -2.62 -14.86 -4.29
N GLY A 105 -3.80 -14.24 -4.24
CA GLY A 105 -4.29 -13.41 -5.32
C GLY A 105 -3.54 -12.07 -5.41
N ALA A 106 -3.33 -11.35 -4.30
CA ALA A 106 -2.54 -10.10 -4.32
C ALA A 106 -1.10 -10.36 -4.80
N LEU A 107 -0.50 -11.48 -4.39
CA LEU A 107 0.82 -11.90 -4.85
C LEU A 107 0.91 -12.10 -6.37
N ARG A 108 -0.16 -12.63 -6.99
CA ARG A 108 -0.17 -12.93 -8.42
C ARG A 108 -0.44 -11.72 -9.30
N THR A 109 -1.10 -10.69 -8.77
CA THR A 109 -1.51 -9.52 -9.55
C THR A 109 -0.58 -8.33 -9.38
N ALA A 110 0.31 -8.32 -8.38
CA ALA A 110 1.25 -7.24 -8.17
C ALA A 110 2.43 -7.30 -9.15
N ASP A 111 2.98 -6.14 -9.50
CA ASP A 111 4.19 -6.02 -10.32
C ASP A 111 5.46 -6.35 -9.51
N VAL A 112 5.46 -5.97 -8.22
CA VAL A 112 6.57 -6.18 -7.30
C VAL A 112 6.07 -6.86 -6.02
N VAL A 113 6.86 -7.78 -5.49
CA VAL A 113 6.62 -8.41 -4.19
C VAL A 113 7.76 -8.06 -3.24
N CYS A 114 7.40 -7.48 -2.09
CA CYS A 114 8.35 -7.12 -1.03
C CYS A 114 8.10 -7.96 0.22
N ARG A 115 9.12 -8.20 1.04
CA ARG A 115 8.94 -8.97 2.30
C ARG A 115 8.20 -8.15 3.35
N SER A 116 8.45 -6.84 3.37
CA SER A 116 7.86 -5.90 4.32
C SER A 116 7.47 -4.60 3.63
N VAL A 117 6.59 -3.83 4.28
CA VAL A 117 6.24 -2.49 3.81
C VAL A 117 7.40 -1.51 3.87
N LEU A 118 8.35 -1.71 4.78
CA LEU A 118 9.55 -0.87 4.85
C LEU A 118 10.36 -0.97 3.55
N GLU A 119 10.54 -2.20 3.04
CA GLU A 119 11.19 -2.43 1.74
C GLU A 119 10.40 -1.83 0.58
N ALA A 120 9.07 -1.94 0.60
CA ALA A 120 8.23 -1.33 -0.43
C ALA A 120 8.37 0.19 -0.46
N LEU A 121 8.33 0.84 0.70
CA LEU A 121 8.52 2.29 0.82
C LEU A 121 9.95 2.71 0.44
N ASP A 122 10.97 1.95 0.84
CA ASP A 122 12.37 2.20 0.45
C ASP A 122 12.54 2.12 -1.08
N LEU A 123 11.87 1.18 -1.76
CA LEU A 123 11.87 1.11 -3.22
C LEU A 123 11.22 2.33 -3.89
N LEU A 124 10.18 2.93 -3.29
CA LEU A 124 9.61 4.18 -3.80
C LEU A 124 10.55 5.38 -3.62
N LEU A 125 11.45 5.30 -2.65
CA LEU A 125 12.48 6.32 -2.42
C LEU A 125 13.71 6.12 -3.31
N ASP A 126 13.93 4.92 -3.85
CA ASP A 126 14.99 4.62 -4.82
C ASP A 126 14.44 4.16 -6.19
N PRO A 127 14.07 5.12 -7.07
CA PRO A 127 13.59 4.81 -8.41
C PRO A 127 14.53 3.97 -9.27
N ARG A 128 15.84 4.00 -9.00
CA ARG A 128 16.82 3.20 -9.77
C ARG A 128 16.71 1.73 -9.39
N ALA A 129 16.58 1.43 -8.11
CA ALA A 129 16.36 0.06 -7.63
C ALA A 129 15.03 -0.50 -8.16
N LEU A 130 13.97 0.30 -8.09
CA LEU A 130 12.65 -0.08 -8.63
C LEU A 130 12.70 -0.38 -10.14
N ALA A 131 13.32 0.50 -10.93
CA ALA A 131 13.50 0.29 -12.36
C ALA A 131 14.34 -0.97 -12.66
N ALA A 132 15.36 -1.27 -11.84
CA ALA A 132 16.17 -2.47 -11.99
C ALA A 132 15.39 -3.77 -11.73
N THR A 133 14.38 -3.74 -10.85
CA THR A 133 13.47 -4.86 -10.59
C THR A 133 12.50 -5.11 -11.75
N LEU A 134 12.02 -4.04 -12.40
CA LEU A 134 10.96 -4.10 -13.42
C LEU A 134 11.45 -4.16 -14.87
N ARG A 135 12.76 -4.03 -15.11
CA ARG A 135 13.33 -4.11 -16.46
C ARG A 135 13.11 -5.49 -17.09
N GLN A 136 12.92 -5.53 -18.40
CA GLN A 136 12.85 -6.74 -19.22
C GLN A 136 14.21 -7.06 -19.86
#